data_AF-Q2FY87-F1
#
_entry.id   AF-Q2FY87-F1
#
_cell.length_a   1.000
_cell.length_b   1.000
_cell.length_c   1.000
_cell.angle_alpha   90.00
_cell.angle_beta   90.00
_cell.angle_gamma   90.00
#
_symmetry.space_group_name_H-M   'P 1'
#
loop_
_entity.id
_entity.type
_entity.pdbx_description
1 polymer ?
#
loop_
_entity_poly.entity_id
_entity_poly.type
_entity_poly.pdbx_seq_one_letter_code
_entity_poly.pdbx_strand_id
1 'polypeptide(L)'
;MIKKIFTKKHVFLVIEDENHNHSDAVFGKSILLSIYVGVNKKTNSKSGKFIYLDRSKRIVRQSDITKIESANENDVDFYNLLKKEKEIVYSKNIVDKYNLANYIIYYEVSTKE
;
A
#
# COMPACT_ATOMS: atom_id res chain seq x y z
N MET A 1 9.52 9.70 10.44
CA MET A 1 8.88 10.31 9.24
C MET A 1 8.23 9.22 8.40
N ILE A 2 7.19 9.51 7.62
CA ILE A 2 6.62 8.54 6.67
C ILE A 2 7.46 8.56 5.38
N LYS A 3 8.00 7.41 5.00
CA LYS A 3 8.74 7.17 3.76
C LYS A 3 7.84 6.50 2.75
N LYS A 4 8.02 6.83 1.48
CA LYS A 4 7.42 6.15 0.35
C LYS A 4 8.48 5.29 -0.32
N ILE A 5 8.26 3.98 -0.32
CA ILE A 5 9.24 3.00 -0.78
C ILE A 5 8.69 2.30 -2.02
N PHE A 6 9.46 2.38 -3.10
CA PHE A 6 9.14 1.73 -4.36
C PHE A 6 9.99 0.47 -4.52
N THR A 7 9.33 -0.57 -4.98
CA THR A 7 9.97 -1.78 -5.51
C THR A 7 9.62 -1.91 -6.99
N LYS A 8 10.08 -2.97 -7.64
CA LYS A 8 9.70 -3.26 -9.03
C LYS A 8 8.18 -3.46 -9.23
N LYS A 9 7.44 -3.89 -8.20
CA LYS A 9 6.01 -4.24 -8.30
C LYS A 9 5.09 -3.47 -7.35
N HIS A 10 5.62 -2.97 -6.25
CA HIS A 10 4.83 -2.48 -5.13
C HIS A 10 5.36 -1.17 -4.58
N VAL A 11 4.44 -0.31 -4.15
CA VAL A 11 4.73 0.94 -3.44
C VAL A 11 4.14 0.87 -2.03
N PHE A 12 4.94 1.24 -1.05
CA PHE A 12 4.58 1.23 0.37
C PHE A 12 4.73 2.63 0.96
N LEU A 13 3.86 2.95 1.92
CA LEU A 13 4.11 4.02 2.88
C LEU A 13 4.53 3.39 4.20
N VAL A 14 5.65 3.83 4.77
CA VAL A 14 6.29 3.20 5.93
C VAL A 14 6.71 4.23 6.95
N ILE A 15 6.36 4.01 8.23
CA ILE A 15 7.08 4.59 9.35
C ILE A 15 8.05 3.52 9.81
N GLU A 16 9.33 3.76 9.52
CA GLU A 16 10.41 2.83 9.84
C GLU A 16 10.67 2.78 11.34
N ASP A 17 10.98 1.59 11.83
CA ASP A 17 11.39 1.32 13.19
C ASP A 17 12.92 1.17 13.22
N GLU A 18 13.59 2.27 13.53
CA GLU A 18 15.05 2.39 13.47
C GLU A 18 15.78 1.55 14.53
N ASN A 19 15.06 1.01 15.53
CA ASN A 19 15.65 0.17 16.57
C ASN A 19 15.89 -1.29 16.13
N HIS A 20 15.41 -1.68 14.94
CA HIS A 20 15.67 -3.01 14.40
C HIS A 20 17.03 -3.04 13.68
N ASN A 21 18.03 -3.69 14.28
CA ASN A 21 19.40 -3.83 13.77
C ASN A 21 19.57 -4.70 12.50
N HIS A 22 18.49 -4.97 11.76
CA HIS A 22 18.55 -5.75 10.53
C HIS A 22 18.78 -4.85 9.32
N SER A 23 20.02 -4.80 8.84
CA SER A 23 20.42 -3.98 7.68
C SER A 23 19.94 -4.51 6.33
N ASP A 24 19.34 -5.70 6.28
CA ASP A 24 18.93 -6.36 5.03
C ASP A 24 17.50 -5.98 4.60
N ALA A 25 16.72 -5.32 5.44
CA ALA A 25 15.34 -4.96 5.15
C ALA A 25 14.87 -3.71 5.91
N VAL A 26 13.81 -3.09 5.40
CA VAL A 26 13.08 -2.05 6.11
C VAL A 26 12.05 -2.71 7.02
N PHE A 27 12.10 -2.35 8.31
CA PHE A 27 11.14 -2.77 9.31
C PHE A 27 10.29 -1.60 9.77
N GLY A 28 9.01 -1.82 10.01
CA GLY A 28 8.16 -0.77 10.55
C GLY A 28 6.68 -1.00 10.34
N LYS A 29 5.91 0.07 10.53
CA LYS A 29 4.46 0.10 10.32
C LYS A 29 4.16 0.63 8.94
N SER A 30 3.28 -0.03 8.19
CA SER A 30 3.15 0.26 6.76
C SER A 30 1.73 0.16 6.21
N ILE A 31 1.56 0.73 5.03
CA ILE A 31 0.42 0.53 4.13
C ILE A 31 0.97 0.16 2.76
N LEU A 32 0.39 -0.86 2.13
CA LEU A 32 0.61 -1.17 0.72
C LEU A 32 -0.30 -0.28 -0.12
N LEU A 33 0.27 0.62 -0.93
CA LEU A 33 -0.50 1.40 -1.91
C LEU A 33 -0.83 0.57 -3.15
N SER A 34 0.07 -0.34 -3.54
CA SER A 34 -0.13 -1.24 -4.67
C SER A 34 -0.98 -2.45 -4.33
N ILE A 35 -2.21 -2.20 -3.90
CA ILE A 35 -3.18 -3.26 -3.60
C ILE A 35 -3.63 -3.96 -4.87
N TYR A 36 -4.02 -5.22 -4.72
CA TYR A 36 -4.64 -5.99 -5.78
C TYR A 36 -6.16 -5.79 -5.74
N VAL A 37 -6.74 -5.41 -6.88
CA VAL A 37 -8.17 -5.19 -7.04
C VAL A 37 -8.72 -6.18 -8.04
N GLY A 38 -9.51 -7.12 -7.53
CA GLY A 38 -10.21 -8.11 -8.34
C GLY A 38 -11.31 -7.43 -9.14
N VAL A 39 -11.38 -7.72 -10.44
CA VAL A 39 -12.40 -7.23 -11.37
C VAL A 39 -13.27 -8.41 -11.77
N ASN A 40 -14.56 -8.34 -11.45
CA ASN A 40 -15.55 -9.30 -11.93
C ASN A 40 -16.19 -8.74 -13.21
N LYS A 41 -15.91 -9.36 -14.36
CA LYS A 41 -16.47 -8.92 -15.66
C LYS A 41 -17.98 -9.12 -15.76
N LYS A 42 -18.56 -10.14 -15.12
CA LYS A 42 -20.00 -10.43 -15.18
C LYS A 42 -20.81 -9.35 -14.48
N THR A 43 -20.37 -8.92 -13.29
CA THR A 43 -21.06 -7.90 -12.48
C THR A 43 -20.48 -6.50 -12.64
N ASN A 44 -19.40 -6.35 -13.40
CA ASN A 44 -18.58 -5.14 -13.51
C ASN A 44 -18.15 -4.56 -12.13
N SER A 45 -18.04 -5.41 -11.11
CA SER A 45 -17.66 -4.99 -9.76
C SER A 45 -16.15 -5.10 -9.55
N LYS A 46 -15.63 -4.21 -8.70
CA LYS A 46 -14.22 -4.17 -8.31
C LYS A 46 -14.11 -4.32 -6.79
N SER A 47 -13.24 -5.20 -6.33
CA SER A 47 -13.04 -5.47 -4.91
C SER A 47 -11.57 -5.53 -4.55
N GLY A 48 -11.18 -4.78 -3.53
CA GLY A 48 -9.86 -4.76 -2.94
C GLY A 48 -9.91 -3.95 -1.66
N LYS A 49 -8.81 -3.88 -0.91
CA LYS A 49 -8.76 -3.10 0.32
C LYS A 49 -7.36 -2.65 0.65
N PHE A 50 -7.26 -1.45 1.21
CA PHE A 50 -6.05 -0.95 1.83
C PHE A 50 -6.08 -1.30 3.32
N ILE A 51 -4.93 -1.74 3.84
CA ILE A 51 -4.81 -2.18 5.23
C ILE A 51 -3.61 -1.50 5.84
N TYR A 52 -3.79 -0.97 7.04
CA TYR A 52 -2.72 -0.48 7.89
C TYR A 52 -2.15 -1.59 8.76
N LEU A 53 -0.85 -1.84 8.62
CA LEU A 53 -0.09 -2.77 9.45
C LEU A 53 0.52 -2.04 10.64
N ASP A 54 -0.18 -2.06 11.78
CA ASP A 54 0.20 -1.31 12.99
C ASP A 54 1.34 -1.96 13.82
N ARG A 55 1.81 -3.13 13.42
CA ARG A 55 2.93 -3.82 14.07
C ARG A 55 4.18 -3.65 13.23
N SER A 56 5.30 -3.36 13.88
CA SER A 56 6.61 -3.34 13.22
C SER A 56 6.89 -4.72 12.63
N LYS A 57 6.97 -4.80 11.31
CA LYS A 57 7.24 -6.03 10.56
C LYS A 57 8.26 -5.75 9.47
N ARG A 58 8.89 -6.82 8.96
CA ARG A 58 9.69 -6.78 7.74
C ARG A 58 8.79 -6.39 6.57
N ILE A 59 9.06 -5.26 5.93
CA ILE A 59 8.25 -4.74 4.82
C ILE A 59 8.83 -5.17 3.48
N VAL A 60 10.11 -4.88 3.26
CA VAL A 60 10.80 -5.13 2.00
C VAL A 60 12.29 -5.29 2.23
N ARG A 61 12.96 -6.14 1.45
CA ARG A 61 14.43 -6.25 1.50
C ARG A 61 15.06 -5.00 0.89
N GLN A 62 16.17 -4.52 1.44
CA GLN A 62 16.88 -3.37 0.88
C GLN A 62 17.26 -3.59 -0.59
N SER A 63 17.61 -4.84 -0.97
CA SER A 63 17.95 -5.23 -2.35
C SER A 63 16.79 -5.09 -3.34
N ASP A 64 15.54 -5.10 -2.88
CA ASP A 64 14.35 -5.05 -3.73
C ASP A 64 13.82 -3.61 -3.91
N ILE A 65 14.37 -2.66 -3.16
CA ILE A 65 14.02 -1.24 -3.23
C ILE A 65 14.66 -0.61 -4.45
N THR A 66 13.85 0.04 -5.28
CA THR A 66 14.31 0.78 -6.45
C THR A 66 14.39 2.28 -6.20
N LYS A 67 13.58 2.78 -5.25
CA LYS A 67 13.51 4.21 -4.91
C LYS A 67 12.92 4.42 -3.52
N ILE A 68 13.44 5.39 -2.79
CA ILE A 68 12.87 5.89 -1.53
C ILE A 68 12.63 7.39 -1.67
N GLU A 69 11.46 7.84 -1.27
CA GLU A 69 11.10 9.26 -1.23
C GLU A 69 10.44 9.60 0.10
N SER A 70 10.43 10.88 0.44
CA SER A 70 9.56 11.40 1.50
C SER A 70 8.10 11.36 1.05
N ALA A 71 7.20 10.96 1.93
CA ALA A 71 5.76 11.03 1.68
C ALA A 71 5.33 12.49 1.49
N ASN A 72 4.52 12.76 0.46
CA ASN A 72 3.90 14.08 0.28
C ASN A 72 2.67 14.26 1.18
N GLU A 73 2.03 15.43 1.13
CA GLU A 73 0.86 15.73 1.98
C GLU A 73 -0.30 14.74 1.79
N ASN A 74 -0.59 14.35 0.54
CA ASN A 74 -1.64 13.36 0.23
C ASN A 74 -1.30 11.97 0.77
N ASP A 75 -0.04 11.54 0.65
CA ASP A 75 0.44 10.28 1.20
C ASP A 75 0.32 10.27 2.73
N VAL A 76 0.66 11.38 3.40
CA VAL A 76 0.57 11.53 4.85
C VAL A 76 -0.89 11.53 5.32
N ASP A 77 -1.79 12.26 4.65
CA ASP A 77 -3.22 12.25 4.96
C ASP A 77 -3.81 10.85 4.81
N PHE A 78 -3.51 10.16 3.71
CA PHE A 78 -3.97 8.79 3.48
C PHE A 78 -3.45 7.82 4.54
N TYR A 79 -2.16 7.95 4.91
CA TYR A 79 -1.56 7.14 5.96
C TYR A 79 -2.28 7.33 7.31
N ASN A 80 -2.54 8.58 7.68
CA ASN A 80 -3.21 8.91 8.94
C ASN A 80 -4.67 8.44 8.96
N LEU A 81 -5.38 8.57 7.83
CA LEU A 81 -6.72 8.04 7.66
C LEU A 81 -6.73 6.52 7.89
N LEU A 82 -5.87 5.76 7.21
CA LEU A 82 -5.79 4.31 7.38
C LEU A 82 -5.25 3.89 8.75
N LYS A 83 -4.37 4.68 9.36
CA LYS A 83 -3.92 4.43 10.73
C LYS A 83 -5.07 4.47 11.73
N LYS A 84 -6.04 5.37 11.51
CA LYS A 84 -7.26 5.52 12.30
C LYS A 84 -8.28 4.43 11.97
N GLU A 85 -8.66 4.29 10.70
CA GLU A 85 -9.73 3.37 10.25
C GLU A 85 -9.27 1.90 10.19
N LYS A 86 -7.97 1.65 10.22
CA LYS A 86 -7.27 0.35 10.08
C LYS A 86 -7.41 -0.30 8.70
N GLU A 87 -8.59 -0.22 8.10
CA GLU A 87 -8.91 -0.82 6.81
C GLU A 87 -9.89 0.06 6.04
N ILE A 88 -9.65 0.24 4.73
CA ILE A 88 -10.58 0.93 3.83
C ILE A 88 -10.75 0.11 2.57
N VAL A 89 -12.01 -0.19 2.23
CA VAL A 89 -12.35 -0.88 0.98
C VAL A 89 -12.02 0.01 -0.20
N TYR A 90 -11.48 -0.60 -1.26
CA TYR A 90 -11.24 0.07 -2.53
C TYR A 90 -12.53 0.75 -3.02
N SER A 91 -12.41 2.02 -3.38
CA SER A 91 -13.40 2.72 -4.17
C SER A 91 -12.69 3.67 -5.12
N LYS A 92 -13.31 3.94 -6.27
CA LYS A 92 -12.77 4.92 -7.21
C LYS A 92 -12.57 6.28 -6.54
N ASN A 93 -13.51 6.70 -5.69
CA ASN A 93 -13.42 7.96 -4.95
C ASN A 93 -12.17 8.05 -4.07
N ILE A 94 -11.83 6.98 -3.33
CA ILE A 94 -10.61 6.95 -2.51
C ILE A 94 -9.35 7.00 -3.39
N VAL A 95 -9.35 6.25 -4.51
CA VAL A 95 -8.21 6.22 -5.43
C VAL A 95 -7.98 7.56 -6.10
N ASP A 96 -9.04 8.23 -6.54
CA ASP A 96 -8.96 9.53 -7.19
C ASP A 96 -8.57 10.62 -6.17
N LYS A 97 -9.18 10.61 -4.97
CA LYS A 97 -8.89 11.56 -3.89
C LYS A 97 -7.41 11.56 -3.48
N TYR A 98 -6.80 10.38 -3.41
CA TYR A 98 -5.41 10.22 -2.98
C TYR A 98 -4.43 9.94 -4.12
N ASN A 99 -4.86 10.10 -5.38
CA ASN A 99 -4.08 9.88 -6.59
C ASN A 99 -3.33 8.52 -6.60
N LEU A 100 -4.03 7.45 -6.22
CA LEU A 100 -3.47 6.10 -6.08
C LEU A 100 -3.56 5.27 -7.37
N ALA A 101 -4.17 5.81 -8.43
CA ALA A 101 -4.55 5.06 -9.63
C ALA A 101 -3.38 4.29 -10.26
N ASN A 102 -2.20 4.91 -10.31
CA ASN A 102 -0.98 4.35 -10.89
C ASN A 102 -0.38 3.20 -10.07
N TYR A 103 -0.85 2.98 -8.84
CA TYR A 103 -0.33 1.93 -7.95
C TYR A 103 -1.22 0.70 -7.93
N ILE A 104 -2.51 0.83 -8.27
CA ILE A 104 -3.47 -0.27 -8.19
C ILE A 104 -3.16 -1.35 -9.22
N ILE A 105 -3.10 -2.61 -8.77
CA ILE A 105 -2.90 -3.75 -9.65
C ILE A 105 -4.24 -4.45 -9.84
N TYR A 106 -4.78 -4.41 -11.06
CA TYR A 106 -6.03 -5.09 -11.38
C TYR A 106 -5.78 -6.52 -11.84
N TYR A 107 -6.64 -7.43 -11.42
CA TYR A 107 -6.65 -8.81 -11.91
C TYR A 107 -8.09 -9.28 -12.12
N GLU A 108 -8.29 -10.21 -13.05
CA GLU A 108 -9.62 -10.75 -13.31
C GLU A 108 -9.95 -11.88 -12.34
N VAL A 109 -11.14 -11.84 -11.76
CA VAL A 109 -11.63 -12.91 -10.90
C VAL A 109 -12.36 -13.92 -11.78
N SER A 110 -11.81 -15.13 -11.91
CA SER A 110 -12.51 -16.24 -12.54
C SER A 110 -13.69 -16.66 -11.65
N THR A 111 -14.90 -16.31 -12.03
CA THR A 111 -16.09 -16.94 -11.44
C THR A 111 -16.16 -18.35 -11.98
N LYS A 112 -15.98 -19.37 -11.13
CA LYS A 112 -16.40 -20.74 -11.50
C LYS A 112 -17.87 -20.67 -11.93
N GLU A 113 -18.17 -21.24 -13.08
CA GLU A 113 -19.55 -21.48 -13.51
C GLU A 113 -20.29 -22.37 -12.52
#